data_AF-A0A1S8WMM3-F1
#
_entry.id   AF-A0A1S8WMM3-F1
#
_cell.length_a   1.000
_cell.length_b   1.000
_cell.length_c   1.000
_cell.angle_alpha   90.00
_cell.angle_beta   90.00
_cell.angle_gamma   90.00
#
_symmetry.space_group_name_H-M   'P 1'
#
loop_
_entity.id
_entity.type
_entity.pdbx_description
1 polymer ?
#
loop_
_entity_poly.entity_id
_entity_poly.type
_entity_poly.pdbx_seq_one_letter_code
_entity_poly.pdbx_strand_id
1 'polypeptide(L)'
;SFAYQKLIKKYRYSNFFIRSLVFVYIHQLNGALTIGTRDGVNVEIFEEIGEENAFIFGRTLDGVKLLRSRGYDPRKFIMSNPELNHCLEQIRTGYYNPAEPELFQELYEKLLNEDRFLICADYEDYVRAQTEVDQAFRNEERWSTMVLNNIAGAGKFSSDRTISEYATEMWNVEPTEAKLPPPSEPMINQKHPRFYIGP
;
A
#
# COMPACT_ATOMS: atom_id res chain seq x y z
N SER A 1 21.86 18.71 -18.13
CA SER A 1 22.64 17.49 -17.78
C SER A 1 21.68 16.34 -17.54
N PHE A 2 21.93 15.18 -18.17
CA PHE A 2 21.19 13.92 -17.99
C PHE A 2 21.05 13.51 -16.51
N ALA A 3 21.98 13.95 -15.66
CA ALA A 3 21.94 13.76 -14.20
C ALA A 3 20.79 14.51 -13.51
N TYR A 4 20.41 15.70 -13.99
CA TYR A 4 19.33 16.51 -13.41
C TYR A 4 17.94 15.90 -13.68
N GLN A 5 17.74 15.33 -14.87
CA GLN A 5 16.51 14.58 -15.19
C GLN A 5 16.42 13.25 -14.43
N LYS A 6 17.56 12.58 -14.18
CA LYS A 6 17.64 11.41 -13.29
C LYS A 6 17.27 11.77 -11.85
N LEU A 7 17.76 12.90 -11.34
CA LEU A 7 17.40 13.41 -10.00
C LEU A 7 15.90 13.69 -9.91
N ILE A 8 15.32 14.45 -10.85
CA ILE A 8 13.90 14.81 -10.82
C ILE A 8 13.00 13.57 -10.91
N LYS A 9 13.36 12.56 -11.74
CA LYS A 9 12.65 11.27 -11.72
C LYS A 9 12.78 10.59 -10.36
N LYS A 10 13.99 10.50 -9.78
CA LYS A 10 14.22 9.88 -8.46
C LYS A 10 13.43 10.56 -7.33
N TYR A 11 13.38 11.89 -7.29
CA TYR A 11 12.60 12.67 -6.32
C TYR A 11 11.08 12.57 -6.52
N ARG A 12 10.62 12.44 -7.78
CA ARG A 12 9.18 12.27 -8.08
C ARG A 12 8.68 10.87 -7.72
N TYR A 13 9.51 9.84 -7.88
CA TYR A 13 9.24 8.50 -7.35
C TYR A 13 9.33 8.47 -5.82
N SER A 14 10.32 9.14 -5.21
CA SER A 14 10.45 9.26 -3.75
C SER A 14 9.22 9.92 -3.11
N ASN A 15 8.67 11.01 -3.66
CA ASN A 15 7.47 11.64 -3.09
C ASN A 15 6.19 10.80 -3.23
N PHE A 16 6.06 9.98 -4.28
CA PHE A 16 4.94 9.04 -4.41
C PHE A 16 5.12 7.82 -3.49
N PHE A 17 6.36 7.32 -3.40
CA PHE A 17 6.74 6.23 -2.52
C PHE A 17 6.55 6.62 -1.05
N ILE A 18 7.07 7.77 -0.60
CA ILE A 18 6.90 8.27 0.77
C ILE A 18 5.41 8.49 1.09
N ARG A 19 4.61 9.05 0.19
CA ARG A 19 3.17 9.23 0.43
C ARG A 19 2.40 7.91 0.51
N SER A 20 2.76 6.92 -0.31
CA SER A 20 2.15 5.60 -0.27
C SER A 20 2.61 4.78 0.95
N LEU A 21 3.89 4.90 1.35
CA LEU A 21 4.44 4.30 2.56
C LEU A 21 3.70 4.83 3.79
N VAL A 22 3.69 6.16 3.97
CA VAL A 22 3.16 6.80 5.19
C VAL A 22 1.69 6.43 5.43
N PHE A 23 0.88 6.32 4.38
CA PHE A 23 -0.54 5.99 4.54
C PHE A 23 -0.74 4.56 5.07
N VAL A 24 -0.06 3.56 4.49
CA VAL A 24 -0.23 2.16 4.90
C VAL A 24 0.32 1.92 6.31
N TYR A 25 1.46 2.54 6.66
CA TYR A 25 2.05 2.38 7.99
C TYR A 25 1.28 3.08 9.10
N ILE A 26 0.64 4.23 8.83
CA ILE A 26 -0.23 4.88 9.82
C ILE A 26 -1.38 3.94 10.21
N HIS A 27 -1.96 3.23 9.24
CA HIS A 27 -3.02 2.27 9.53
C HIS A 27 -2.51 1.10 10.39
N GLN A 28 -1.36 0.54 10.03
CA GLN A 28 -0.72 -0.55 10.78
C GLN A 28 -0.40 -0.15 12.23
N LEU A 29 0.17 1.05 12.44
CA LEU A 29 0.49 1.59 13.77
C LEU A 29 -0.74 1.84 14.64
N ASN A 30 -1.88 2.15 14.02
CA ASN A 30 -3.15 2.35 14.70
C ASN A 30 -3.96 1.05 14.86
N GLY A 31 -3.37 -0.11 14.52
CA GLY A 31 -3.99 -1.41 14.72
C GLY A 31 -5.02 -1.80 13.67
N ALA A 32 -5.00 -1.18 12.49
CA ALA A 32 -5.75 -1.69 11.34
C ALA A 32 -4.97 -2.82 10.67
N LEU A 33 -5.67 -3.91 10.35
CA LEU A 33 -5.11 -5.04 9.60
C LEU A 33 -5.15 -4.75 8.10
N THR A 34 -4.09 -5.16 7.41
CA THR A 34 -3.94 -4.90 5.97
C THR A 34 -4.59 -6.01 5.15
N ILE A 35 -5.50 -5.62 4.25
CA ILE A 35 -5.94 -6.43 3.11
C ILE A 35 -5.35 -5.83 1.84
N GLY A 36 -4.55 -6.61 1.10
CA GLY A 36 -3.78 -6.04 -0.01
C GLY A 36 -3.12 -7.06 -0.92
N THR A 37 -2.70 -6.58 -2.09
CA THR A 37 -1.90 -7.37 -3.03
C THR A 37 -0.43 -7.40 -2.63
N ARG A 38 0.31 -8.42 -3.11
CA ARG A 38 1.78 -8.51 -2.98
C ARG A 38 2.47 -7.54 -3.95
N ASP A 39 2.29 -6.25 -3.73
CA ASP A 39 2.93 -5.19 -4.51
C ASP A 39 3.52 -4.10 -3.62
N GLY A 40 4.62 -3.52 -4.10
CA GLY A 40 5.36 -2.43 -3.44
C GLY A 40 5.61 -2.68 -1.96
N VAL A 41 5.11 -1.76 -1.14
CA VAL A 41 5.33 -1.70 0.31
C VAL A 41 4.67 -2.85 1.07
N ASN A 42 3.60 -3.41 0.53
CA ASN A 42 2.87 -4.50 1.18
C ASN A 42 3.75 -5.75 1.32
N VAL A 43 4.67 -5.99 0.38
CA VAL A 43 5.62 -7.10 0.47
C VAL A 43 6.50 -6.95 1.71
N GLU A 44 7.08 -5.76 1.92
CA GLU A 44 7.92 -5.49 3.08
C GLU A 44 7.14 -5.59 4.40
N ILE A 45 5.88 -5.14 4.40
CA ILE A 45 5.00 -5.25 5.57
C ILE A 45 4.73 -6.70 5.92
N PHE A 46 4.29 -7.52 4.95
CA PHE A 46 3.94 -8.91 5.17
C PHE A 46 5.14 -9.74 5.63
N GLU A 47 6.33 -9.44 5.13
CA GLU A 47 7.58 -10.07 5.60
C GLU A 47 7.89 -9.72 7.07
N GLU A 48 7.59 -8.49 7.50
CA GLU A 48 7.91 -8.03 8.86
C GLU A 48 6.90 -8.52 9.91
N ILE A 49 5.61 -8.49 9.58
CA ILE A 49 4.54 -8.90 10.50
C ILE A 49 4.24 -10.40 10.44
N GLY A 50 4.73 -11.12 9.43
CA GLY A 50 4.34 -12.49 9.11
C GLY A 50 3.07 -12.54 8.26
N GLU A 51 3.05 -13.39 7.22
CA GLU A 51 1.92 -13.49 6.28
C GLU A 51 0.61 -13.90 6.98
N GLU A 52 0.68 -14.58 8.13
CA GLU A 52 -0.47 -14.98 8.92
C GLU A 52 -1.21 -13.82 9.59
N ASN A 53 -0.57 -12.65 9.68
CA ASN A 53 -1.10 -11.44 10.31
C ASN A 53 -1.65 -10.42 9.29
N ALA A 54 -1.79 -10.80 8.01
CA ALA A 54 -2.37 -9.99 6.95
C ALA A 54 -3.30 -10.80 6.03
N PHE A 55 -4.12 -10.09 5.25
CA PHE A 55 -5.02 -10.70 4.27
C PHE A 55 -4.52 -10.43 2.86
N ILE A 56 -3.80 -11.40 2.31
CA ILE A 56 -3.13 -11.26 1.02
C ILE A 56 -4.06 -11.80 -0.09
N PHE A 57 -4.25 -11.00 -1.13
CA PHE A 57 -5.01 -11.40 -2.32
C PHE A 57 -4.35 -10.94 -3.61
N GLY A 58 -4.91 -11.36 -4.73
CA GLY A 58 -4.48 -11.01 -6.08
C GLY A 58 -3.25 -11.77 -6.54
N ARG A 59 -2.89 -11.50 -7.79
CA ARG A 59 -1.76 -12.17 -8.45
C ARG A 59 -0.42 -11.57 -8.05
N THR A 60 0.60 -12.41 -8.03
CA THR A 60 1.99 -11.94 -7.96
C THR A 60 2.37 -11.17 -9.22
N LEU A 61 3.40 -10.32 -9.13
CA LEU A 61 3.93 -9.57 -10.28
C LEU A 61 4.25 -10.47 -11.48
N ASP A 62 4.78 -11.66 -11.24
CA ASP A 62 5.09 -12.61 -12.32
C ASP A 62 3.83 -13.28 -12.88
N GLY A 63 2.83 -13.56 -12.02
CA GLY A 63 1.51 -14.00 -12.45
C GLY A 63 0.82 -12.97 -13.35
N VAL A 64 0.93 -11.68 -13.02
CA VAL A 64 0.42 -10.55 -13.83
C VAL A 64 1.11 -10.50 -15.19
N LYS A 65 2.44 -10.58 -15.23
CA LYS A 65 3.21 -10.58 -16.50
C LYS A 65 2.83 -11.77 -17.38
N LEU A 66 2.73 -12.96 -16.79
CA LEU A 66 2.36 -14.18 -17.50
C LEU A 66 0.95 -14.07 -18.08
N LEU A 67 -0.01 -13.59 -17.29
CA LEU A 67 -1.39 -13.42 -17.73
C LEU A 67 -1.49 -12.45 -18.90
N ARG A 68 -0.80 -11.31 -18.82
CA ARG A 68 -0.74 -10.34 -19.93
C ARG A 68 -0.09 -10.94 -21.18
N SER A 69 1.01 -11.68 -21.02
CA SER A 69 1.71 -12.31 -22.15
C SER A 69 0.85 -13.35 -22.89
N ARG A 70 -0.11 -13.98 -22.20
CA ARG A 70 -1.05 -14.94 -22.77
C ARG A 70 -2.26 -14.31 -23.47
N GLY A 71 -2.35 -12.98 -23.52
CA GLY A 71 -3.51 -12.26 -24.04
C GLY A 71 -4.66 -12.28 -23.05
N TYR A 72 -4.53 -11.51 -21.97
CA TYR A 72 -5.57 -11.31 -20.98
C TYR A 72 -6.88 -10.85 -21.65
N ASP A 73 -7.98 -11.54 -21.33
CA ASP A 73 -9.32 -11.24 -21.82
C ASP A 73 -10.28 -11.16 -20.61
N PRO A 74 -10.71 -9.94 -20.21
CA PRO A 74 -11.56 -9.74 -19.04
C PRO A 74 -12.90 -10.49 -19.15
N ARG A 75 -13.43 -10.64 -20.37
CA ARG A 75 -14.73 -11.29 -20.63
C ARG A 75 -14.75 -12.72 -20.11
N LYS A 76 -13.64 -13.44 -20.23
CA LYS A 76 -13.54 -14.84 -19.76
C LYS A 76 -13.68 -14.93 -18.25
N PHE A 77 -13.07 -14.00 -17.52
CA PHE A 77 -13.15 -13.94 -16.06
C PHE A 77 -14.55 -13.54 -15.59
N ILE A 78 -15.18 -12.58 -16.28
CA ILE A 78 -16.56 -12.17 -16.01
C ILE A 78 -17.52 -13.33 -16.26
N MET A 79 -17.41 -14.03 -17.40
CA MET A 79 -18.28 -15.16 -17.72
C MET A 79 -18.09 -16.36 -16.78
N SER A 80 -16.88 -16.57 -16.25
CA SER A 80 -16.62 -17.66 -15.30
C SER A 80 -17.19 -17.40 -13.91
N ASN A 81 -17.43 -16.14 -13.52
CA ASN A 81 -17.91 -15.77 -12.20
C ASN A 81 -19.31 -15.12 -12.29
N PRO A 82 -20.39 -15.86 -11.95
CA PRO A 82 -21.77 -15.36 -12.04
C PRO A 82 -22.03 -14.13 -11.17
N GLU A 83 -21.37 -14.03 -10.02
CA GLU A 83 -21.52 -12.91 -9.09
C GLU A 83 -20.91 -11.63 -9.69
N LEU A 84 -19.67 -11.72 -10.18
CA LEU A 84 -19.00 -10.61 -10.87
C LEU A 84 -19.83 -10.12 -12.06
N ASN A 85 -20.35 -11.06 -12.88
CA ASN A 85 -21.20 -10.72 -14.00
C ASN A 85 -22.48 -10.00 -13.55
N HIS A 86 -23.12 -10.46 -12.47
CA HIS A 86 -24.30 -9.81 -11.92
C HIS A 86 -24.00 -8.38 -11.46
N CYS A 87 -22.91 -8.16 -10.73
CA CYS A 87 -22.49 -6.83 -10.30
C CYS A 87 -22.24 -5.88 -11.48
N LEU A 88 -21.57 -6.36 -12.54
CA LEU A 88 -21.31 -5.56 -13.74
C LEU A 88 -22.60 -5.24 -14.51
N GLU A 89 -23.55 -6.18 -14.58
CA GLU A 89 -24.86 -5.92 -15.19
C GLU A 89 -25.68 -4.90 -14.41
N GLN A 90 -25.62 -4.89 -13.07
CA GLN A 90 -26.25 -3.85 -12.26
C GLN A 90 -25.65 -2.46 -12.52
N ILE A 91 -24.32 -2.38 -12.69
CA ILE A 91 -23.63 -1.15 -13.07
C ILE A 91 -24.08 -0.70 -14.48
N ARG A 92 -24.20 -1.63 -15.42
CA ARG A 92 -24.61 -1.35 -16.81
C ARG A 92 -26.06 -0.90 -16.94
N THR A 93 -26.96 -1.46 -16.14
CA THR A 93 -28.42 -1.24 -16.27
C THR A 93 -28.93 -0.02 -15.52
N GLY A 94 -28.05 0.76 -14.89
CA GLY A 94 -28.46 1.95 -14.13
C GLY A 94 -29.11 1.63 -12.79
N TYR A 95 -28.92 0.43 -12.24
CA TYR A 95 -29.53 0.00 -10.97
C TYR A 95 -29.22 0.98 -9.82
N TYR A 96 -28.00 1.52 -9.79
CA TYR A 96 -27.54 2.47 -8.76
C TYR A 96 -27.98 3.91 -9.02
N ASN A 97 -28.30 4.27 -10.26
CA ASN A 97 -28.81 5.59 -10.62
C ASN A 97 -29.89 5.48 -11.72
N PRO A 98 -31.16 5.23 -11.34
CA PRO A 98 -32.24 5.09 -12.31
C PRO A 98 -32.54 6.38 -13.09
N ALA A 99 -32.14 7.56 -12.60
CA ALA A 99 -32.36 8.84 -13.27
C ALA A 99 -31.40 9.04 -14.46
N GLU A 100 -30.20 8.47 -14.38
CA GLU A 100 -29.19 8.50 -15.45
C GLU A 100 -28.62 7.08 -15.68
N PRO A 101 -29.36 6.20 -16.38
CA PRO A 101 -28.98 4.79 -16.49
C PRO A 101 -27.63 4.55 -17.20
N GLU A 102 -27.26 5.44 -18.11
CA GLU A 102 -26.03 5.34 -18.92
C GLU A 102 -24.79 5.92 -18.22
N LEU A 103 -24.93 6.47 -17.00
CA LEU A 103 -23.85 7.17 -16.28
C LEU A 103 -22.57 6.34 -16.13
N PHE A 104 -22.72 5.03 -15.91
CA PHE A 104 -21.59 4.12 -15.69
C PHE A 104 -21.20 3.29 -16.91
N GLN A 105 -21.76 3.58 -18.08
CA GLN A 105 -21.55 2.77 -19.28
C GLN A 105 -20.09 2.78 -19.73
N GLU A 106 -19.40 3.92 -19.66
CA GLU A 106 -17.97 4.02 -19.98
C GLU A 106 -17.11 3.18 -19.03
N LEU A 107 -17.45 3.14 -17.74
CA LEU A 107 -16.76 2.32 -16.75
C LEU A 107 -16.94 0.83 -17.07
N TYR A 108 -18.18 0.41 -17.36
CA TYR A 108 -18.49 -0.96 -17.75
C TYR A 108 -17.72 -1.36 -19.02
N GLU A 109 -17.71 -0.52 -20.06
CA GLU A 109 -17.00 -0.80 -21.31
C GLU A 109 -15.48 -0.89 -21.10
N LYS A 110 -14.90 -0.05 -20.24
CA LYS A 110 -13.48 -0.13 -19.87
C LYS A 110 -13.14 -1.42 -19.15
N LEU A 111 -13.97 -1.85 -18.20
CA LEU A 111 -13.77 -3.11 -17.48
C LEU A 111 -13.95 -4.34 -18.39
N LEU A 112 -14.87 -4.28 -19.36
CA LEU A 112 -15.13 -5.39 -20.27
C LEU A 112 -14.04 -5.56 -21.34
N ASN A 113 -13.46 -4.45 -21.81
CA ASN A 113 -12.57 -4.44 -22.98
C ASN A 113 -11.09 -4.27 -22.65
N GLU A 114 -10.75 -3.43 -21.68
CA GLU A 114 -9.36 -3.03 -21.44
C GLU A 114 -8.81 -3.58 -20.13
N ASP A 115 -9.63 -3.52 -19.05
CA ASP A 115 -9.29 -3.83 -17.65
C ASP A 115 -7.78 -3.82 -17.38
N ARG A 116 -7.20 -2.63 -17.52
CA ARG A 116 -5.74 -2.44 -17.44
C ARG A 116 -5.20 -2.82 -16.07
N PHE A 117 -6.02 -2.81 -15.03
CA PHE A 117 -5.63 -3.06 -13.66
C PHE A 117 -5.98 -4.47 -13.18
N LEU A 118 -6.48 -5.34 -14.07
CA LEU A 118 -6.81 -6.74 -13.77
C LEU A 118 -7.87 -6.90 -12.67
N ILE A 119 -8.77 -5.94 -12.54
CA ILE A 119 -9.82 -5.92 -11.53
C ILE A 119 -10.69 -7.17 -11.64
N CYS A 120 -11.06 -7.56 -12.87
CA CYS A 120 -11.90 -8.74 -13.09
C CYS A 120 -11.15 -10.05 -12.77
N ALA A 121 -9.83 -10.07 -12.97
CA ALA A 121 -9.02 -11.25 -12.69
C ALA A 121 -8.82 -11.48 -11.19
N ASP A 122 -8.67 -10.42 -10.41
CA ASP A 122 -8.39 -10.48 -8.97
C ASP A 122 -9.66 -10.40 -8.10
N TYR A 123 -10.84 -10.17 -8.71
CA TYR A 123 -12.13 -10.08 -8.01
C TYR A 123 -12.43 -11.28 -7.09
N GLU A 124 -12.35 -12.49 -7.63
CA GLU A 124 -12.69 -13.71 -6.87
C GLU A 124 -11.76 -13.90 -5.66
N ASP A 125 -10.47 -13.59 -5.85
CA ASP A 125 -9.48 -13.71 -4.79
C ASP A 125 -9.64 -12.61 -3.72
N TYR A 126 -10.07 -11.42 -4.14
CA TYR A 126 -10.45 -10.34 -3.23
C TYR A 126 -11.67 -10.71 -2.38
N VAL A 127 -12.71 -11.31 -2.97
CA VAL A 127 -13.91 -11.77 -2.24
C VAL A 127 -13.55 -12.88 -1.24
N ARG A 128 -12.67 -13.81 -1.62
CA ARG A 128 -12.11 -14.81 -0.68
C ARG A 128 -11.43 -14.12 0.51
N ALA A 129 -10.52 -13.18 0.25
CA ALA A 129 -9.80 -12.48 1.30
C ALA A 129 -10.75 -11.67 2.22
N GLN A 130 -11.77 -11.03 1.67
CA GLN A 130 -12.82 -10.36 2.48
C GLN A 130 -13.59 -11.35 3.36
N THR A 131 -13.88 -12.55 2.85
CA THR A 131 -14.51 -13.60 3.66
C THR A 131 -13.60 -14.05 4.81
N GLU A 132 -12.29 -14.12 4.58
CA GLU A 132 -11.30 -14.42 5.63
C GLU A 132 -11.22 -13.31 6.68
N VAL A 133 -11.32 -12.04 6.27
CA VAL A 133 -11.43 -10.89 7.17
C VAL A 133 -12.66 -11.05 8.07
N ASP A 134 -13.82 -11.33 7.50
CA ASP A 134 -15.06 -11.53 8.26
C ASP A 134 -14.95 -12.68 9.27
N GLN A 135 -14.31 -13.78 8.89
CA GLN A 135 -14.08 -14.92 9.78
C GLN A 135 -13.11 -14.59 10.91
N ALA A 136 -12.02 -13.87 10.61
CA ALA A 136 -11.05 -13.44 11.61
C ALA A 136 -11.66 -12.41 12.57
N PHE A 137 -12.46 -11.48 12.07
CA PHE A 137 -13.11 -10.44 12.87
C PHE A 137 -14.09 -11.02 13.90
N ARG A 138 -14.74 -12.14 13.58
CA ARG A 138 -15.61 -12.85 14.55
C ARG A 138 -14.84 -13.54 15.67
N ASN A 139 -13.54 -13.77 15.51
CA ASN A 139 -12.66 -14.32 16.54
C ASN A 139 -11.82 -13.20 17.15
N GLU A 140 -12.32 -12.63 18.25
CA GLU A 140 -11.71 -11.49 18.93
C GLU A 140 -10.26 -11.74 19.40
N GLU A 141 -9.96 -12.96 19.88
CA GLU A 141 -8.61 -13.33 20.31
C GLU A 141 -7.63 -13.37 19.13
N ARG A 142 -8.04 -14.02 18.03
CA ARG A 142 -7.25 -14.06 16.79
C ARG A 142 -7.04 -12.65 16.24
N TRP A 143 -8.12 -11.85 16.14
CA TRP A 143 -8.05 -10.49 15.62
C TRP A 143 -7.10 -9.62 16.45
N SER A 144 -7.24 -9.65 17.78
CA SER A 144 -6.40 -8.87 18.69
C SER A 144 -4.93 -9.27 18.61
N THR A 145 -4.65 -10.58 18.48
CA THR A 145 -3.28 -11.09 18.29
C THR A 145 -2.67 -10.58 16.99
N MET A 146 -3.43 -10.64 15.89
CA MET A 146 -2.99 -10.11 14.60
C MET A 146 -2.69 -8.61 14.67
N VAL A 147 -3.56 -7.84 15.34
CA VAL A 147 -3.39 -6.40 15.54
C VAL A 147 -2.13 -6.09 16.34
N LEU A 148 -1.90 -6.81 17.44
CA LEU A 148 -0.71 -6.62 18.27
C LEU A 148 0.57 -6.92 17.49
N ASN A 149 0.59 -8.00 16.70
CA ASN A 149 1.73 -8.34 15.85
C ASN A 149 1.98 -7.27 14.78
N ASN A 150 0.91 -6.70 14.20
CA ASN A 150 1.02 -5.60 13.24
C ASN A 150 1.66 -4.36 13.88
N ILE A 151 1.21 -3.97 15.07
CA ILE A 151 1.75 -2.81 15.81
C ILE A 151 3.22 -3.08 16.20
N ALA A 152 3.53 -4.27 16.70
CA ALA A 152 4.89 -4.63 17.10
C ALA A 152 5.88 -4.64 15.92
N GLY A 153 5.46 -5.13 14.75
CA GLY A 153 6.27 -5.14 13.53
C GLY A 153 6.38 -3.78 12.82
N ALA A 154 5.62 -2.76 13.24
CA ALA A 154 5.61 -1.48 12.55
C ALA A 154 6.88 -0.63 12.79
N GLY A 155 7.68 -0.95 13.80
CA GLY A 155 8.85 -0.14 14.20
C GLY A 155 9.89 0.05 13.10
N LYS A 156 10.05 -0.94 12.22
CA LYS A 156 10.93 -0.87 11.03
C LYS A 156 10.56 0.27 10.10
N PHE A 157 9.31 0.71 10.11
CA PHE A 157 8.80 1.67 9.14
C PHE A 157 8.75 3.10 9.66
N SER A 158 9.42 3.37 10.79
CA SER A 158 9.61 4.72 11.31
C SER A 158 10.39 5.60 10.32
N SER A 159 9.96 6.86 10.17
CA SER A 159 10.70 7.87 9.42
C SER A 159 12.10 8.10 9.98
N ASP A 160 12.30 7.94 11.29
CA ASP A 160 13.60 8.15 11.94
C ASP A 160 14.66 7.18 11.40
N ARG A 161 14.26 5.93 11.12
CA ARG A 161 15.13 4.95 10.49
C ARG A 161 15.51 5.40 9.08
N THR A 162 14.52 5.75 8.26
CA THR A 162 14.77 6.23 6.89
C THR A 162 15.66 7.46 6.89
N ILE A 163 15.41 8.44 7.75
CA ILE A 163 16.23 9.63 7.88
C ILE A 163 17.67 9.28 8.29
N SER A 164 17.86 8.32 9.19
CA SER A 164 19.18 7.85 9.62
C SER A 164 19.94 7.15 8.49
N GLU A 165 19.26 6.35 7.66
CA GLU A 165 19.83 5.72 6.46
C GLU A 165 20.26 6.78 5.43
N TYR A 166 19.41 7.79 5.18
CA TYR A 166 19.77 8.91 4.30
C TYR A 166 20.94 9.73 4.86
N ALA A 167 20.96 9.98 6.17
CA ALA A 167 22.02 10.72 6.83
C ALA A 167 23.37 10.04 6.66
N THR A 168 23.45 8.74 6.91
CA THR A 168 24.70 7.98 6.85
C THR A 168 25.12 7.63 5.42
N GLU A 169 24.21 7.12 4.58
CA GLU A 169 24.54 6.58 3.25
C GLU A 169 24.60 7.64 2.15
N MET A 170 23.85 8.74 2.28
CA MET A 170 23.78 9.77 1.23
C MET A 170 24.40 11.09 1.65
N TRP A 171 24.07 11.59 2.84
CA TRP A 171 24.53 12.90 3.31
C TRP A 171 25.86 12.84 4.05
N ASN A 172 26.29 11.63 4.45
CA ASN A 172 27.52 11.37 5.18
C ASN A 172 27.60 12.19 6.48
N VAL A 173 26.47 12.24 7.20
CA VAL A 173 26.26 12.90 8.49
C VAL A 173 25.86 11.84 9.52
N GLU A 174 26.42 11.93 10.72
CA GLU A 174 26.05 11.08 11.84
C GLU A 174 24.81 11.65 12.57
N PRO A 175 23.69 10.93 12.62
CA PRO A 175 22.52 11.34 13.41
C PRO A 175 22.87 11.38 14.90
N THR A 176 22.22 12.26 15.66
CA THR A 176 22.56 12.51 17.07
C THR A 176 21.28 12.70 17.89
N GLU A 177 21.12 11.94 18.98
CA GLU A 177 19.99 12.07 19.92
C GLU A 177 20.25 13.10 21.04
N ALA A 178 21.30 13.90 20.91
CA ALA A 178 21.64 14.91 21.91
C ALA A 178 20.49 15.90 22.07
N LYS A 179 19.99 16.01 23.29
CA LYS A 179 19.00 17.02 23.65
C LYS A 179 19.64 18.39 23.54
N LEU A 180 19.02 19.27 22.75
CA LEU A 180 19.37 20.67 22.74
C LEU A 180 19.09 21.28 24.12
N PRO A 181 19.88 22.28 24.55
CA PRO A 181 19.59 23.00 25.78
C PRO A 181 18.20 23.65 25.74
N PRO A 182 17.57 23.89 26.90
CA PRO A 182 16.29 24.58 26.96
C PRO A 182 16.34 25.93 26.23
N PRO A 183 15.25 26.38 25.55
CA PRO A 183 15.25 27.64 24.79
C PRO A 183 15.61 28.88 25.61
N SER A 184 15.51 28.80 26.94
CA SER A 184 15.84 29.85 27.91
C SER A 184 17.33 29.99 28.19
N GLU A 185 18.16 29.00 27.85
CA GLU A 185 19.60 29.03 28.09
C GLU A 185 20.36 29.36 26.79
N PRO A 186 21.33 30.29 26.84
CA PRO A 186 22.12 30.61 25.66
C PRO A 186 22.95 29.39 25.24
N MET A 187 23.02 29.13 23.93
CA MET A 187 23.82 28.03 23.36
C MET A 187 25.32 28.34 23.50
N ILE A 188 25.88 28.17 24.70
CA ILE A 188 27.29 28.44 25.00
C ILE A 188 28.06 27.12 24.92
N ASN A 189 29.02 27.06 23.99
CA ASN A 189 30.10 26.06 23.92
C ASN A 189 29.71 24.58 23.70
N GLN A 190 28.84 24.27 22.76
CA GLN A 190 28.72 22.88 22.28
C GLN A 190 29.15 22.79 20.82
N LYS A 191 30.25 22.04 20.57
CA LYS A 191 30.63 21.57 19.23
C LYS A 191 29.56 20.57 18.77
N HIS A 192 28.43 21.08 18.28
CA HIS A 192 27.43 20.24 17.66
C HIS A 192 27.79 19.99 16.18
N PRO A 193 27.52 18.79 15.65
CA PRO A 193 27.59 18.56 14.21
C PRO A 193 26.67 19.58 13.50
N ARG A 194 27.14 20.15 12.38
CA ARG A 194 26.48 21.25 11.65
C ARG A 194 25.07 20.93 11.13
N PHE A 195 24.60 19.70 11.29
CA PHE A 195 23.34 19.21 10.78
C PHE A 195 22.60 18.50 11.90
N TYR A 196 21.55 19.16 12.39
CA TYR A 196 20.56 18.55 13.28
C TYR A 196 19.39 18.11 12.40
N ILE A 197 19.09 16.82 12.39
CA ILE A 197 17.86 16.30 11.79
C ILE A 197 17.04 15.82 12.97
N GLY A 198 16.09 16.64 13.39
CA GLY A 198 15.22 16.35 14.53
C GLY A 198 14.16 15.30 14.20
N PRO A 199 13.40 14.84 15.23
CA PRO A 199 12.24 13.97 15.05
C PRO A 199 11.11 14.66 14.28
#